data_AF-A0A3A0BHA5-F1
#
_entry.id   AF-A0A3A0BHA5-F1
#
_cell.length_a   1.000
_cell.length_b   1.000
_cell.length_c   1.000
_cell.angle_alpha   90.00
_cell.angle_beta   90.00
_cell.angle_gamma   90.00
#
_symmetry.space_group_name_H-M   'P 1'
#
loop_
_entity.id
_entity.type
_entity.pdbx_description
1 polymer ?
#
loop_
_entity_poly.entity_id
_entity_poly.type
_entity_poly.pdbx_seq_one_letter_code
_entity_poly.pdbx_strand_id
1 'polypeptide(L)'
;EAEAGSFFRYMAEYVGFTPADAALIRQTQPIIAKYLPEIVGDFYTHLLRYPLTRRLFLLPDGTLNEAYLMLRMRHLSNFWLRTAEGVYDDAYAGYVDYVGRAHTSHGADPTIYVPERYVIGQVGMIQHAISRAVSNELRGQDDELEFRAVEAWDKLMMVLLEMLARAYGHEREPEADGAPLPVDADWVRALADRAIALEHGAAPARALRRVAVAKVEEIPDGQRKIVEVDGLSIGVFHHQGVWVALRNSCVHQGGPVATGALAGEVLTCPWHGYQYDLRSGRCLTDPHAELDRYAVTVAGDTVFVDVPQGGPAAAVQTQGGPAAAVQAQGGPVAVAQAQAAPATLQANEFRAADLAAGQMLPLTVDGRSILVYNVDGTFYATDETCTHAQGPLSIGHLDGKVITCLLHGSCFDVTTGAVVCAPATEPLKTYPVTLDGDIGRVMIA
;
A
#
# COMPACT_ATOMS: atom_id res chain seq x y z
N GLU A 1 -2.72 -3.72 14.09
CA GLU A 1 -3.59 -4.84 13.64
C GLU A 1 -4.43 -5.45 14.78
N ALA A 2 -3.82 -5.90 15.89
CA ALA A 2 -4.56 -6.54 17.00
C ALA A 2 -5.71 -5.70 17.61
N GLU A 3 -5.57 -4.37 17.64
CA GLU A 3 -6.60 -3.48 18.18
C GLU A 3 -7.82 -3.34 17.23
N ALA A 4 -7.60 -3.23 15.92
CA ALA A 4 -8.66 -3.07 14.92
C ALA A 4 -9.55 -4.32 14.83
N GLY A 5 -8.94 -5.51 14.84
CA GLY A 5 -9.68 -6.78 14.85
C GLY A 5 -10.53 -6.96 16.10
N SER A 6 -9.98 -6.63 17.27
CA SER A 6 -10.74 -6.65 18.53
C SER A 6 -11.91 -5.66 18.50
N PHE A 7 -11.70 -4.46 17.95
CA PHE A 7 -12.73 -3.44 17.86
C PHE A 7 -13.83 -3.80 16.86
N PHE A 8 -13.49 -4.35 15.69
CA PHE A 8 -14.48 -4.86 14.73
C PHE A 8 -15.39 -5.89 15.40
N ARG A 9 -14.81 -6.87 16.12
CA ARG A 9 -15.60 -7.89 16.83
C ARG A 9 -16.51 -7.29 17.89
N TYR A 10 -15.99 -6.35 18.68
CA TYR A 10 -16.78 -5.64 19.69
C TYR A 10 -17.98 -4.91 19.07
N MET A 11 -17.76 -4.17 17.98
CA MET A 11 -18.84 -3.46 17.29
C MET A 11 -19.81 -4.41 16.58
N ALA A 12 -19.32 -5.50 15.99
CA ALA A 12 -20.16 -6.53 15.42
C ALA A 12 -21.08 -7.16 16.47
N GLU A 13 -20.55 -7.48 17.66
CA GLU A 13 -21.37 -7.96 18.78
C GLU A 13 -22.41 -6.91 19.21
N TYR A 14 -22.00 -5.65 19.35
CA TYR A 14 -22.87 -4.56 19.77
C TYR A 14 -24.09 -4.35 18.85
N VAL A 15 -23.89 -4.42 17.53
CA VAL A 15 -24.97 -4.24 16.54
C VAL A 15 -25.68 -5.55 16.17
N GLY A 16 -25.27 -6.68 16.77
CA GLY A 16 -25.83 -8.00 16.47
C GLY A 16 -25.48 -8.53 15.08
N PHE A 17 -24.31 -8.17 14.54
CA PHE A 17 -23.77 -8.72 13.30
C PHE A 17 -23.13 -10.09 13.55
N THR A 18 -23.64 -11.12 12.87
CA THR A 18 -23.29 -12.52 13.11
C THR A 18 -22.67 -13.19 11.87
N PRO A 19 -22.08 -14.40 12.00
CA PRO A 19 -21.64 -15.18 10.85
C PRO A 19 -22.75 -15.49 9.84
N ALA A 20 -24.02 -15.52 10.26
CA ALA A 20 -25.15 -15.70 9.35
C ALA A 20 -25.39 -14.46 8.48
N ASP A 21 -25.22 -13.26 9.04
CA ASP A 21 -25.27 -11.99 8.29
C ASP A 21 -24.11 -11.94 7.27
N ALA A 22 -22.90 -12.35 7.67
CA ALA A 22 -21.76 -12.45 6.76
C ALA A 22 -22.00 -13.40 5.56
N ALA A 23 -22.68 -14.52 5.80
CA ALA A 23 -23.05 -15.45 4.74
C ALA A 23 -24.09 -14.86 3.77
N LEU A 24 -25.07 -14.09 4.26
CA LEU A 24 -26.06 -13.40 3.44
C LEU A 24 -25.41 -12.31 2.56
N ILE A 25 -24.42 -11.60 3.11
CA ILE A 25 -23.62 -10.64 2.34
C ILE A 25 -22.87 -11.33 1.20
N ARG A 26 -22.20 -12.46 1.50
CA ARG A 26 -21.53 -13.27 0.48
C ARG A 26 -22.50 -13.78 -0.58
N GLN A 27 -23.69 -14.20 -0.18
CA GLN A 27 -24.74 -14.68 -1.10
C GLN A 27 -25.22 -13.58 -2.04
N THR A 28 -25.25 -12.32 -1.59
CA THR A 28 -25.69 -11.16 -2.39
C THR A 28 -24.55 -10.45 -3.12
N GLN A 29 -23.30 -10.93 -3.01
CA GLN A 29 -22.14 -10.37 -3.70
C GLN A 29 -22.33 -10.17 -5.22
N PRO A 30 -22.95 -11.11 -5.98
CA PRO A 30 -23.17 -10.91 -7.42
C PRO A 30 -24.11 -9.72 -7.73
N ILE A 31 -25.07 -9.43 -6.85
CA ILE A 31 -25.96 -8.28 -6.96
C ILE A 31 -25.14 -7.00 -6.78
N ILE A 32 -24.31 -6.94 -5.73
CA ILE A 32 -23.46 -5.76 -5.49
C ILE A 32 -22.50 -5.52 -6.66
N ALA A 33 -21.85 -6.57 -7.16
CA ALA A 33 -20.95 -6.46 -8.31
C ALA A 33 -21.65 -5.93 -9.57
N LYS A 34 -22.91 -6.35 -9.82
CA LYS A 34 -23.73 -5.86 -10.95
C LYS A 34 -24.03 -4.36 -10.86
N TYR A 35 -24.33 -3.86 -9.67
CA TYR A 35 -24.72 -2.45 -9.45
C TYR A 35 -23.54 -1.53 -9.11
N LEU A 36 -22.35 -2.08 -8.89
CA LEU A 36 -21.19 -1.32 -8.43
C LEU A 36 -20.82 -0.12 -9.32
N PRO A 37 -20.90 -0.16 -10.67
CA PRO A 37 -20.63 1.01 -11.49
C PRO A 37 -21.61 2.17 -11.27
N GLU A 38 -22.90 1.87 -11.09
CA GLU A 38 -23.91 2.88 -10.74
C GLU A 38 -23.61 3.47 -9.36
N ILE A 39 -23.35 2.62 -8.36
CA ILE A 39 -23.06 3.03 -6.98
C ILE A 39 -21.85 3.96 -6.94
N VAL A 40 -20.75 3.58 -7.61
CA VAL A 40 -19.50 4.36 -7.65
C VAL A 40 -19.70 5.66 -8.44
N GLY A 41 -20.38 5.60 -9.59
CA GLY A 41 -20.65 6.79 -10.40
C GLY A 41 -21.49 7.84 -9.66
N ASP A 42 -22.56 7.41 -8.98
CA ASP A 42 -23.41 8.30 -8.19
C ASP A 42 -22.67 8.85 -6.96
N PHE A 43 -21.84 8.04 -6.31
CA PHE A 43 -20.98 8.45 -5.20
C PHE A 43 -20.02 9.58 -5.61
N TYR A 44 -19.26 9.40 -6.69
CA TYR A 44 -18.32 10.43 -7.15
C TYR A 44 -19.04 11.65 -7.73
N THR A 45 -20.20 11.45 -8.35
CA THR A 45 -21.05 12.57 -8.80
C THR A 45 -21.40 13.45 -7.60
N HIS A 46 -21.79 12.84 -6.47
CA HIS A 46 -22.09 13.58 -5.25
C HIS A 46 -20.86 14.28 -4.67
N LEU A 47 -19.73 13.58 -4.53
CA LEU A 47 -18.48 14.16 -4.04
C LEU A 47 -18.06 15.41 -4.81
N LEU A 48 -18.14 15.36 -6.14
CA LEU A 48 -17.69 16.43 -7.01
C LEU A 48 -18.62 17.65 -6.99
N ARG A 49 -19.83 17.53 -6.43
CA ARG A 49 -20.75 18.66 -6.25
C ARG A 49 -20.36 19.53 -5.06
N TYR A 50 -19.70 19.01 -4.03
CA TYR A 50 -19.41 19.80 -2.84
C TYR A 50 -17.96 20.33 -2.85
N PRO A 51 -17.72 21.64 -2.65
CA PRO A 51 -16.38 22.21 -2.76
C PRO A 51 -15.31 21.54 -1.90
N LEU A 52 -15.61 21.20 -0.64
CA LEU A 52 -14.65 20.60 0.30
C LEU A 52 -14.19 19.20 -0.10
N THR A 53 -15.05 18.42 -0.73
CA THR A 53 -14.69 17.09 -1.27
C THR A 53 -14.13 17.20 -2.68
N ARG A 54 -14.66 18.11 -3.50
CA ARG A 54 -14.20 18.35 -4.88
C ARG A 54 -12.74 18.78 -4.93
N ARG A 55 -12.27 19.62 -3.99
CA ARG A 55 -10.90 20.16 -3.99
C ARG A 55 -9.82 19.07 -4.04
N LEU A 56 -10.12 17.89 -3.53
CA LEU A 56 -9.20 16.74 -3.47
C LEU A 56 -8.95 16.09 -4.84
N PHE A 57 -9.76 16.44 -5.84
CA PHE A 57 -9.71 15.87 -7.19
C PHE A 57 -9.35 16.92 -8.24
N LEU A 58 -8.81 18.07 -7.84
CA LEU A 58 -8.42 19.14 -8.77
C LEU A 58 -6.93 19.08 -9.08
N LEU A 59 -6.58 19.38 -10.32
CA LEU A 59 -5.23 19.77 -10.72
C LEU A 59 -4.93 21.21 -10.27
N PRO A 60 -3.65 21.64 -10.28
CA PRO A 60 -3.28 23.01 -9.92
C PRO A 60 -3.97 24.11 -10.74
N ASP A 61 -4.42 23.79 -11.96
CA ASP A 61 -5.17 24.70 -12.84
C ASP A 61 -6.68 24.75 -12.53
N GLY A 62 -7.15 24.00 -11.53
CA GLY A 62 -8.54 23.94 -11.11
C GLY A 62 -9.43 22.99 -11.92
N THR A 63 -8.88 22.25 -12.90
CA THR A 63 -9.61 21.22 -13.64
C THR A 63 -9.64 19.89 -12.88
N LEU A 64 -10.56 18.97 -13.24
CA LEU A 64 -10.64 17.66 -12.59
C LEU A 64 -9.51 16.74 -13.05
N ASN A 65 -8.85 16.11 -12.09
CA ASN A 65 -7.84 15.08 -12.33
C ASN A 65 -8.51 13.74 -12.65
N GLU A 66 -8.80 13.49 -13.94
CA GLU A 66 -9.46 12.26 -14.41
C GLU A 66 -8.69 10.99 -14.00
N ALA A 67 -7.36 10.98 -14.13
CA ALA A 67 -6.55 9.82 -13.79
C ALA A 67 -6.62 9.49 -12.30
N TYR A 68 -6.56 10.51 -11.44
CA TYR A 68 -6.71 10.32 -10.00
C TYR A 68 -8.13 9.90 -9.62
N LEU A 69 -9.16 10.45 -10.26
CA LEU A 69 -10.55 10.00 -10.09
C LEU A 69 -10.70 8.51 -10.44
N MET A 70 -10.16 8.06 -11.57
CA MET A 70 -10.20 6.64 -11.95
C MET A 70 -9.49 5.74 -10.95
N LEU A 71 -8.32 6.15 -10.46
CA LEU A 71 -7.60 5.41 -9.42
C LEU A 71 -8.45 5.26 -8.16
N ARG A 72 -9.05 6.36 -7.69
CA ARG A 72 -9.87 6.36 -6.47
C ARG A 72 -11.19 5.61 -6.67
N MET A 73 -11.78 5.64 -7.87
CA MET A 73 -12.95 4.83 -8.23
C MET A 73 -12.62 3.34 -8.14
N ARG A 74 -11.48 2.90 -8.68
CA ARG A 74 -11.01 1.50 -8.56
C ARG A 74 -10.83 1.08 -7.11
N HIS A 75 -10.18 1.92 -6.29
CA HIS A 75 -10.00 1.62 -4.87
C HIS A 75 -11.35 1.47 -4.14
N LEU A 76 -12.33 2.33 -4.44
CA LEU A 76 -13.66 2.23 -3.87
C LEU A 76 -14.38 0.95 -4.32
N SER A 77 -14.28 0.60 -5.61
CA SER A 77 -14.83 -0.65 -6.14
C SER A 77 -14.23 -1.87 -5.45
N ASN A 78 -12.90 -1.92 -5.31
CA ASN A 78 -12.19 -3.03 -4.67
C ASN A 78 -12.56 -3.16 -3.19
N PHE A 79 -12.73 -2.03 -2.49
CA PHE A 79 -13.22 -2.02 -1.12
C PHE A 79 -14.58 -2.72 -1.01
N TRP A 80 -15.53 -2.39 -1.89
CA TRP A 80 -16.87 -2.98 -1.84
C TRP A 80 -16.93 -4.42 -2.32
N LEU A 81 -16.13 -4.80 -3.33
CA LEU A 81 -16.00 -6.18 -3.77
C LEU A 81 -15.45 -7.07 -2.65
N ARG A 82 -14.35 -6.63 -2.01
CA ARG A 82 -13.76 -7.33 -0.86
C ARG A 82 -14.73 -7.42 0.32
N THR A 83 -15.43 -6.31 0.64
CA THR A 83 -16.48 -6.30 1.66
C THR A 83 -17.55 -7.36 1.36
N ALA A 84 -17.98 -7.45 0.10
CA ALA A 84 -19.01 -8.38 -0.32
C ALA A 84 -18.56 -9.86 -0.31
N GLU A 85 -17.27 -10.18 -0.19
CA GLU A 85 -16.80 -11.56 0.00
C GLU A 85 -17.30 -12.17 1.32
N GLY A 86 -17.71 -11.34 2.29
CA GLY A 86 -18.23 -11.80 3.57
C GLY A 86 -17.16 -12.50 4.43
N VAL A 87 -15.91 -12.05 4.36
CA VAL A 87 -14.78 -12.52 5.17
C VAL A 87 -14.29 -11.37 6.05
N TYR A 88 -14.56 -11.45 7.35
CA TYR A 88 -14.32 -10.38 8.32
C TYR A 88 -13.34 -10.83 9.41
N ASP A 89 -12.08 -11.02 9.04
CA ASP A 89 -10.99 -11.37 9.94
C ASP A 89 -10.18 -10.13 10.39
N ASP A 90 -9.12 -10.35 11.16
CA ASP A 90 -8.25 -9.26 11.64
C ASP A 90 -7.58 -8.50 10.47
N ALA A 91 -7.33 -9.17 9.34
CA ALA A 91 -6.76 -8.54 8.15
C ALA A 91 -7.77 -7.62 7.45
N TYR A 92 -9.04 -8.02 7.38
CA TYR A 92 -10.12 -7.14 6.92
C TYR A 92 -10.32 -5.94 7.86
N ALA A 93 -10.34 -6.16 9.17
CA ALA A 93 -10.48 -5.07 10.14
C ALA A 93 -9.31 -4.08 10.06
N GLY A 94 -8.06 -4.57 9.94
CA GLY A 94 -6.90 -3.72 9.71
C GLY A 94 -6.97 -2.93 8.40
N TYR A 95 -7.53 -3.53 7.34
CA TYR A 95 -7.78 -2.84 6.08
C TYR A 95 -8.79 -1.70 6.21
N VAL A 96 -9.91 -1.90 6.92
CA VAL A 96 -10.91 -0.84 7.15
C VAL A 96 -10.33 0.30 8.00
N ASP A 97 -9.54 -0.01 9.04
CA ASP A 97 -8.82 1.01 9.83
C ASP A 97 -7.88 1.86 8.96
N TYR A 98 -7.11 1.20 8.07
CA TYR A 98 -6.25 1.89 7.11
C TYR A 98 -7.07 2.80 6.19
N VAL A 99 -8.20 2.32 5.67
CA VAL A 99 -9.12 3.14 4.85
C VAL A 99 -9.62 4.34 5.64
N GLY A 100 -9.99 4.18 6.92
CA GLY A 100 -10.40 5.29 7.78
C GLY A 100 -9.31 6.35 7.90
N ARG A 101 -8.10 5.94 8.27
CA ARG A 101 -6.94 6.86 8.41
C ARG A 101 -6.58 7.55 7.10
N ALA A 102 -6.77 6.90 5.95
CA ALA A 102 -6.49 7.51 4.64
C ALA A 102 -7.36 8.74 4.32
N HIS A 103 -8.38 9.03 5.12
CA HIS A 103 -9.23 10.22 5.00
C HIS A 103 -8.94 11.28 6.07
N THR A 104 -7.96 11.05 6.95
CA THR A 104 -7.59 11.92 8.08
C THR A 104 -6.14 12.37 7.97
N SER A 105 -5.72 13.33 8.80
CA SER A 105 -4.30 13.74 8.80
C SER A 105 -3.34 12.67 9.35
N HIS A 106 -3.89 11.61 9.95
CA HIS A 106 -3.17 10.41 10.42
C HIS A 106 -2.96 9.38 9.29
N GLY A 107 -3.40 9.68 8.06
CA GLY A 107 -3.21 8.84 6.89
C GLY A 107 -1.78 8.86 6.34
N ALA A 108 -1.55 8.11 5.26
CA ALA A 108 -0.25 8.08 4.58
C ALA A 108 0.12 9.42 3.92
N ASP A 109 -0.88 10.23 3.57
CA ASP A 109 -0.71 11.59 3.10
C ASP A 109 -1.36 12.56 4.11
N PRO A 110 -0.58 13.23 4.96
CA PRO A 110 -1.12 14.14 5.99
C PRO A 110 -1.74 15.41 5.39
N THR A 111 -1.57 15.65 4.08
CA THR A 111 -2.22 16.77 3.38
C THR A 111 -3.66 16.44 2.97
N ILE A 112 -4.05 15.16 3.01
CA ILE A 112 -5.40 14.71 2.74
C ILE A 112 -6.19 14.73 4.05
N TYR A 113 -7.25 15.55 4.06
CA TYR A 113 -8.26 15.53 5.10
C TYR A 113 -9.65 15.68 4.47
N VAL A 114 -10.49 14.69 4.69
CA VAL A 114 -11.92 14.71 4.36
C VAL A 114 -12.68 14.85 5.66
N PRO A 115 -13.45 15.92 5.89
CA PRO A 115 -14.21 16.06 7.13
C PRO A 115 -15.10 14.84 7.42
N GLU A 116 -15.05 14.36 8.65
CA GLU A 116 -15.78 13.16 9.14
C GLU A 116 -17.24 13.13 8.69
N ARG A 117 -17.95 14.27 8.78
CA ARG A 117 -19.34 14.43 8.34
C ARG A 117 -19.61 13.95 6.90
N TYR A 118 -18.65 14.13 6.00
CA TYR A 118 -18.80 13.68 4.61
C TYR A 118 -18.61 12.18 4.49
N VAL A 119 -17.72 11.57 5.27
CA VAL A 119 -17.57 10.11 5.34
C VAL A 119 -18.84 9.48 5.91
N ILE A 120 -19.40 10.03 7.00
CA ILE A 120 -20.67 9.56 7.57
C ILE A 120 -21.79 9.63 6.53
N GLY A 121 -21.95 10.78 5.86
CA GLY A 121 -22.96 10.95 4.82
C GLY A 121 -22.77 9.99 3.64
N GLN A 122 -21.53 9.76 3.23
CA GLN A 122 -21.16 8.86 2.14
C GLN A 122 -21.44 7.39 2.47
N VAL A 123 -21.14 6.94 3.68
CA VAL A 123 -21.49 5.59 4.13
C VAL A 123 -23.01 5.40 4.09
N GLY A 124 -23.78 6.38 4.56
CA GLY A 124 -25.25 6.34 4.46
C GLY A 124 -25.76 6.31 3.01
N MET A 125 -25.13 7.03 2.09
CA MET A 125 -25.46 6.97 0.67
C MET A 125 -25.21 5.57 0.08
N ILE A 126 -24.08 4.96 0.40
CA ILE A 126 -23.74 3.62 -0.11
C ILE A 126 -24.65 2.57 0.52
N GLN A 127 -24.95 2.66 1.82
CA GLN A 127 -25.94 1.82 2.49
C GLN A 127 -27.27 1.83 1.73
N HIS A 128 -27.80 3.02 1.44
CA HIS A 128 -29.05 3.15 0.68
C HIS A 128 -28.95 2.53 -0.72
N ALA A 129 -27.82 2.72 -1.41
CA ALA A 129 -27.61 2.19 -2.76
C ALA A 129 -27.52 0.66 -2.76
N ILE A 130 -26.87 0.06 -1.76
CA ILE A 130 -26.81 -1.40 -1.55
C ILE A 130 -28.20 -1.95 -1.28
N SER A 131 -28.96 -1.37 -0.35
CA SER A 131 -30.32 -1.83 -0.04
C SER A 131 -31.24 -1.74 -1.26
N ARG A 132 -31.10 -0.70 -2.07
CA ARG A 132 -31.82 -0.54 -3.35
C ARG A 132 -31.42 -1.62 -4.36
N ALA A 133 -30.12 -1.90 -4.52
CA ALA A 133 -29.63 -2.93 -5.43
C ALA A 133 -30.17 -4.32 -5.06
N VAL A 134 -30.13 -4.68 -3.78
CA VAL A 134 -30.68 -5.95 -3.26
C VAL A 134 -32.20 -6.01 -3.48
N SER A 135 -32.92 -4.94 -3.15
CA SER A 135 -34.38 -4.86 -3.35
C SER A 135 -34.78 -5.01 -4.82
N ASN A 136 -34.01 -4.40 -5.73
CA ASN A 136 -34.31 -4.47 -7.16
C ASN A 136 -34.24 -5.89 -7.74
N GLU A 137 -33.33 -6.72 -7.21
CA GLU A 137 -33.14 -8.09 -7.70
C GLU A 137 -34.02 -9.11 -6.99
N LEU A 138 -34.29 -8.92 -5.68
CA LEU A 138 -34.92 -9.96 -4.87
C LEU A 138 -36.39 -9.71 -4.56
N ARG A 139 -36.86 -8.46 -4.60
CA ARG A 139 -38.25 -8.15 -4.24
C ARG A 139 -39.24 -8.84 -5.16
N GLY A 140 -40.21 -9.54 -4.57
CA GLY A 140 -41.21 -10.34 -5.26
C GLY A 140 -40.67 -11.66 -5.84
N GLN A 141 -39.37 -11.95 -5.67
CA GLN A 141 -38.73 -13.19 -6.08
C GLN A 141 -38.34 -14.04 -4.87
N ASP A 142 -37.71 -13.42 -3.87
CA ASP A 142 -37.32 -14.02 -2.59
C ASP A 142 -37.35 -12.95 -1.49
N ASP A 143 -38.55 -12.62 -1.02
CA ASP A 143 -38.78 -11.54 -0.04
C ASP A 143 -38.09 -11.79 1.31
N GLU A 144 -37.93 -13.07 1.69
CA GLU A 144 -37.23 -13.45 2.92
C GLU A 144 -35.73 -13.20 2.79
N LEU A 145 -35.13 -13.57 1.66
CA LEU A 145 -33.73 -13.28 1.39
C LEU A 145 -33.49 -11.78 1.24
N GLU A 146 -34.38 -11.04 0.56
CA GLU A 146 -34.33 -9.57 0.46
C GLU A 146 -34.25 -8.95 1.86
N PHE A 147 -35.23 -9.25 2.71
CA PHE A 147 -35.34 -8.68 4.05
C PHE A 147 -34.07 -8.96 4.88
N ARG A 148 -33.65 -10.22 4.94
CA ARG A 148 -32.50 -10.62 5.74
C ARG A 148 -31.17 -10.10 5.20
N ALA A 149 -31.01 -10.04 3.88
CA ALA A 149 -29.79 -9.51 3.28
C ALA A 149 -29.67 -8.00 3.50
N VAL A 150 -30.76 -7.25 3.36
CA VAL A 150 -30.77 -5.80 3.67
C VAL A 150 -30.43 -5.57 5.14
N GLU A 151 -31.04 -6.33 6.06
CA GLU A 151 -30.72 -6.25 7.49
C GLU A 151 -29.23 -6.55 7.78
N ALA A 152 -28.67 -7.58 7.14
CA ALA A 152 -27.26 -7.94 7.27
C ALA A 152 -26.32 -6.82 6.79
N TRP A 153 -26.63 -6.20 5.64
CA TRP A 153 -25.88 -5.05 5.13
C TRP A 153 -26.00 -3.84 6.04
N ASP A 154 -27.19 -3.52 6.55
CA ASP A 154 -27.40 -2.39 7.48
C ASP A 154 -26.57 -2.55 8.76
N LYS A 155 -26.54 -3.74 9.35
CA LYS A 155 -25.69 -4.05 10.51
C LYS A 155 -24.21 -3.84 10.20
N LEU A 156 -23.73 -4.37 9.07
CA LEU A 156 -22.33 -4.20 8.67
C LEU A 156 -21.99 -2.71 8.44
N MET A 157 -22.90 -1.93 7.83
CA MET A 157 -22.67 -0.51 7.62
C MET A 157 -22.43 0.23 8.93
N MET A 158 -23.12 -0.13 10.02
CA MET A 158 -22.88 0.46 11.34
C MET A 158 -21.48 0.09 11.89
N VAL A 159 -21.04 -1.15 11.70
CA VAL A 159 -19.68 -1.57 12.09
C VAL A 159 -18.63 -0.78 11.30
N LEU A 160 -18.76 -0.72 9.97
CA LEU A 160 -17.82 -0.01 9.11
C LEU A 160 -17.80 1.49 9.39
N LEU A 161 -18.98 2.09 9.61
CA LEU A 161 -19.08 3.51 9.96
C LEU A 161 -18.29 3.84 11.22
N GLU A 162 -18.47 3.05 12.28
CA GLU A 162 -17.76 3.27 13.54
C GLU A 162 -16.25 3.04 13.40
N MET A 163 -15.83 2.03 12.64
CA MET A 163 -14.41 1.81 12.35
C MET A 163 -13.78 2.99 11.61
N LEU A 164 -14.47 3.53 10.61
CA LEU A 164 -14.00 4.70 9.86
C LEU A 164 -14.00 5.96 10.72
N ALA A 165 -15.04 6.19 11.52
CA ALA A 165 -15.18 7.35 12.40
C ALA A 165 -14.11 7.38 13.49
N ARG A 166 -13.79 6.22 14.09
CA ARG A 166 -12.73 6.09 15.10
C ARG A 166 -11.38 6.64 14.63
N ALA A 167 -11.07 6.54 13.34
CA ALA A 167 -9.81 7.04 12.77
C ALA A 167 -9.66 8.57 12.81
N TYR A 168 -10.75 9.32 13.02
CA TYR A 168 -10.74 10.77 13.15
C TYR A 168 -10.33 11.26 14.53
N GLY A 169 -10.54 10.45 15.58
CA GLY A 169 -10.24 10.84 16.96
C GLY A 169 -10.91 12.17 17.34
N HIS A 170 -10.12 13.23 17.47
CA HIS A 170 -10.59 14.58 17.82
C HIS A 170 -10.50 15.59 16.66
N GLU A 171 -10.09 15.17 15.46
CA GLU A 171 -9.96 16.05 14.30
C GLU A 171 -11.32 16.52 13.78
N ARG A 172 -11.53 17.84 13.73
CA ARG A 172 -12.72 18.44 13.10
C ARG A 172 -12.35 19.70 12.32
N GLU A 173 -12.66 19.72 11.03
CA GLU A 173 -12.64 20.96 10.24
C GLU A 173 -13.94 21.76 10.49
N PRO A 174 -13.85 23.10 10.63
CA PRO A 174 -15.01 23.96 10.78
C PRO A 174 -16.08 23.70 9.71
N GLU A 175 -17.32 24.02 10.05
CA GLU A 175 -18.39 24.06 9.06
C GLU A 175 -18.09 25.21 8.10
N ALA A 176 -17.96 24.87 6.82
CA ALA A 176 -17.81 25.84 5.76
C ALA A 176 -18.88 25.56 4.72
N ASP A 177 -19.73 26.57 4.51
CA ASP A 177 -20.82 26.50 3.56
C ASP A 177 -20.31 26.80 2.16
N GLY A 178 -20.59 25.90 1.22
CA GLY A 178 -20.34 26.08 -0.20
C GLY A 178 -21.51 25.54 -1.00
N ALA A 179 -22.07 26.36 -1.89
CA ALA A 179 -23.16 25.92 -2.76
C ALA A 179 -22.70 24.73 -3.63
N PRO A 180 -23.58 23.74 -3.88
CA PRO A 180 -23.26 22.65 -4.78
C PRO A 180 -22.87 23.16 -6.18
N LEU A 181 -21.78 22.62 -6.71
CA LEU A 181 -21.26 22.89 -8.04
C LEU A 181 -21.89 21.96 -9.07
N PRO A 182 -22.02 22.40 -10.34
CA PRO A 182 -22.48 21.54 -11.42
C PRO A 182 -21.45 20.43 -11.69
N VAL A 183 -21.95 19.23 -11.98
CA VAL A 183 -21.18 18.04 -12.34
C VAL A 183 -21.90 17.35 -13.49
N ASP A 184 -21.16 16.96 -14.52
CA ASP A 184 -21.66 16.08 -15.57
C ASP A 184 -21.70 14.64 -15.01
N ALA A 185 -22.88 14.23 -14.53
CA ALA A 185 -23.08 12.91 -13.93
C ALA A 185 -22.88 11.77 -14.94
N ASP A 186 -23.17 12.00 -16.22
CA ASP A 186 -23.03 10.98 -17.25
C ASP A 186 -21.56 10.73 -17.56
N TRP A 187 -20.74 11.79 -17.61
CA TRP A 187 -19.29 11.67 -17.71
C TRP A 187 -18.69 10.92 -16.50
N VAL A 188 -19.13 11.23 -15.27
CA VAL A 188 -18.64 10.54 -14.06
C VAL A 188 -19.03 9.06 -14.05
N ARG A 189 -20.26 8.72 -14.44
CA ARG A 189 -20.71 7.32 -14.56
C ARG A 189 -19.90 6.56 -15.61
N ALA A 190 -19.68 7.16 -16.78
CA ALA A 190 -18.82 6.57 -17.81
C ALA A 190 -17.37 6.40 -17.34
N LEU A 191 -16.88 7.27 -16.44
CA LEU A 191 -15.57 7.11 -15.80
C LEU A 191 -15.54 5.91 -14.85
N ALA A 192 -16.59 5.73 -14.04
CA ALA A 192 -16.74 4.60 -13.13
C ALA A 192 -16.84 3.26 -13.87
N ASP A 193 -17.61 3.20 -14.96
CA ASP A 193 -17.69 2.03 -15.84
C ASP A 193 -16.31 1.63 -16.36
N ARG A 194 -15.54 2.61 -16.88
CA ARG A 194 -14.18 2.39 -17.37
C ARG A 194 -13.24 1.94 -16.25
N ALA A 195 -13.35 2.54 -15.07
CA ALA A 195 -12.52 2.20 -13.91
C ALA A 195 -12.74 0.73 -13.49
N ILE A 196 -13.99 0.27 -13.41
CA ILE A 196 -14.33 -1.10 -12.99
C ILE A 196 -14.03 -2.12 -14.09
N ALA A 197 -14.28 -1.79 -15.35
CA ALA A 197 -13.96 -2.67 -16.47
C ALA A 197 -12.45 -2.99 -16.57
N LEU A 198 -11.59 -2.02 -16.22
CA LEU A 198 -10.14 -2.22 -16.13
C LEU A 198 -9.73 -3.21 -15.03
N GLU A 199 -10.52 -3.31 -13.96
CA GLU A 199 -10.25 -4.23 -12.85
C GLU A 199 -10.65 -5.68 -13.18
N HIS A 200 -11.74 -5.87 -13.94
CA HIS A 200 -12.28 -7.20 -14.27
C HIS A 200 -11.70 -7.82 -15.57
N GLY A 201 -10.58 -7.31 -16.08
CA GLY A 201 -9.90 -7.86 -17.26
C GLY A 201 -10.64 -7.69 -18.59
N ALA A 202 -11.77 -6.98 -18.61
CA ALA A 202 -12.52 -6.66 -19.83
C ALA A 202 -12.03 -5.31 -20.40
N ALA A 203 -10.73 -5.20 -20.69
CA ALA A 203 -10.28 -4.12 -21.54
C ALA A 203 -10.77 -4.39 -22.98
N PRO A 204 -11.43 -3.44 -23.67
CA PRO A 204 -11.47 -3.52 -25.13
C PRO A 204 -10.02 -3.62 -25.61
N ALA A 205 -9.76 -4.48 -26.60
CA ALA A 205 -8.44 -4.63 -27.19
C ALA A 205 -7.96 -3.27 -27.70
N ARG A 206 -7.21 -2.54 -26.86
CA ARG A 206 -6.57 -1.29 -27.26
C ARG A 206 -5.58 -1.67 -28.34
N ALA A 207 -5.63 -0.98 -29.47
CA ALA A 207 -4.62 -1.12 -30.50
C ALA A 207 -3.25 -0.95 -29.84
N LEU A 208 -2.42 -1.99 -29.90
CA LEU A 208 -1.07 -1.94 -29.33
C LEU A 208 -0.15 -1.26 -30.34
N ARG A 209 0.71 -0.37 -29.85
CA ARG A 209 1.83 0.19 -30.59
C ARG A 209 3.11 -0.39 -30.03
N ARG A 210 3.95 -0.86 -30.93
CA ARG A 210 5.31 -1.27 -30.62
C ARG A 210 6.21 -0.06 -30.42
N VAL A 211 6.90 0.01 -29.28
CA VAL A 211 7.82 1.11 -28.95
C VAL A 211 9.21 0.54 -28.68
N ALA A 212 10.24 1.13 -29.29
CA ALA A 212 11.63 0.79 -29.00
C ALA A 212 12.03 1.37 -27.64
N VAL A 213 12.55 0.55 -26.73
CA VAL A 213 12.77 0.94 -25.33
C VAL A 213 14.24 0.86 -24.88
N ALA A 214 15.03 0.00 -25.54
CA ALA A 214 16.44 -0.18 -25.26
C ALA A 214 17.13 -0.96 -26.39
N LYS A 215 18.44 -0.89 -26.46
CA LYS A 215 19.23 -1.94 -27.11
C LYS A 215 19.40 -3.15 -26.19
N VAL A 216 19.64 -4.31 -26.79
CA VAL A 216 19.93 -5.58 -26.07
C VAL A 216 21.13 -5.42 -25.13
N GLU A 217 22.16 -4.69 -25.56
CA GLU A 217 23.38 -4.44 -24.77
C GLU A 217 23.16 -3.56 -23.53
N GLU A 218 22.10 -2.74 -23.52
CA GLU A 218 21.77 -1.89 -22.37
C GLU A 218 21.12 -2.65 -21.22
N ILE A 219 20.57 -3.85 -21.50
CA ILE A 219 19.94 -4.72 -20.51
C ILE A 219 20.54 -6.14 -20.65
N PRO A 220 21.80 -6.34 -20.19
CA PRO A 220 22.39 -7.67 -20.14
C PRO A 220 21.54 -8.65 -19.33
N ASP A 221 21.78 -9.95 -19.48
CA ASP A 221 21.04 -10.95 -18.71
C ASP A 221 21.27 -10.75 -17.20
N GLY A 222 20.18 -10.84 -16.44
CA GLY A 222 20.11 -10.50 -15.01
C GLY A 222 19.90 -9.01 -14.70
N GLN A 223 19.86 -8.13 -15.71
CA GLN A 223 19.63 -6.69 -15.54
C GLN A 223 18.20 -6.29 -15.90
N ARG A 224 17.89 -5.03 -15.59
CA ARG A 224 16.62 -4.39 -15.95
C ARG A 224 16.82 -2.91 -16.25
N LYS A 225 15.87 -2.34 -16.98
CA LYS A 225 15.76 -0.91 -17.24
C LYS A 225 14.32 -0.48 -17.03
N ILE A 226 14.12 0.64 -16.36
CA ILE A 226 12.80 1.26 -16.26
C ILE A 226 12.67 2.28 -17.38
N VAL A 227 11.55 2.24 -18.07
CA VAL A 227 11.24 3.13 -19.19
C VAL A 227 9.89 3.79 -18.97
N GLU A 228 9.79 5.05 -19.41
CA GLU A 228 8.57 5.82 -19.39
C GLU A 228 8.03 5.93 -20.81
N VAL A 229 6.84 5.40 -21.06
CA VAL A 229 6.19 5.42 -22.38
C VAL A 229 4.77 5.94 -22.22
N ASP A 230 4.49 7.12 -22.80
CA ASP A 230 3.16 7.74 -22.78
C ASP A 230 2.55 7.83 -21.35
N GLY A 231 3.39 8.06 -20.32
CA GLY A 231 3.01 8.16 -18.90
C GLY A 231 2.95 6.81 -18.14
N LEU A 232 3.29 5.71 -18.80
CA LEU A 232 3.44 4.40 -18.17
C LEU A 232 4.89 4.16 -17.77
N SER A 233 5.11 3.92 -16.47
CA SER A 233 6.38 3.42 -15.95
C SER A 233 6.43 1.90 -16.08
N ILE A 234 7.39 1.38 -16.83
CA ILE A 234 7.51 -0.04 -17.18
C ILE A 234 8.93 -0.53 -16.85
N GLY A 235 9.03 -1.58 -16.05
CA GLY A 235 10.29 -2.31 -15.85
C GLY A 235 10.47 -3.35 -16.94
N VAL A 236 11.53 -3.22 -17.74
CA VAL A 236 11.96 -4.18 -18.77
C VAL A 236 13.13 -4.99 -18.21
N PHE A 237 12.93 -6.28 -18.05
CA PHE A 237 13.87 -7.22 -17.45
C PHE A 237 14.40 -8.17 -18.51
N HIS A 238 15.69 -8.44 -18.46
CA HIS A 238 16.30 -9.57 -19.14
C HIS A 238 16.77 -10.54 -18.06
N HIS A 239 16.10 -11.68 -17.94
CA HIS A 239 16.32 -12.62 -16.84
C HIS A 239 16.37 -14.05 -17.36
N GLN A 240 17.52 -14.70 -17.20
CA GLN A 240 17.82 -16.05 -17.66
C GLN A 240 17.51 -16.24 -19.15
N GLY A 241 17.90 -15.26 -19.98
CA GLY A 241 17.68 -15.27 -21.43
C GLY A 241 16.23 -15.00 -21.86
N VAL A 242 15.34 -14.66 -20.92
CA VAL A 242 13.94 -14.32 -21.20
C VAL A 242 13.70 -12.84 -20.95
N TRP A 243 12.99 -12.20 -21.87
CA TRP A 243 12.60 -10.80 -21.77
C TRP A 243 11.20 -10.68 -21.17
N VAL A 244 11.06 -9.86 -20.13
CA VAL A 244 9.78 -9.60 -19.46
C VAL A 244 9.61 -8.11 -19.26
N ALA A 245 8.43 -7.56 -19.54
CA ALA A 245 8.09 -6.19 -19.21
C ALA A 245 6.86 -6.16 -18.30
N LEU A 246 7.01 -5.54 -17.12
CA LEU A 246 5.97 -5.39 -16.10
C LEU A 246 5.77 -3.93 -15.78
N ARG A 247 4.55 -3.55 -15.37
CA ARG A 247 4.31 -2.20 -14.86
C ARG A 247 5.09 -1.95 -13.58
N ASN A 248 5.76 -0.81 -13.53
CA ASN A 248 6.53 -0.36 -12.37
C ASN A 248 5.64 0.36 -11.36
N SER A 249 4.50 -0.26 -11.01
CA SER A 249 3.56 0.28 -10.03
C SER A 249 2.90 -0.88 -9.30
N CYS A 250 3.32 -1.09 -8.06
CA CYS A 250 2.87 -2.15 -7.17
C CYS A 250 1.36 -2.06 -6.94
N VAL A 251 0.63 -3.18 -7.03
CA VAL A 251 -0.83 -3.22 -6.84
C VAL A 251 -1.27 -2.83 -5.42
N HIS A 252 -0.35 -2.80 -4.46
CA HIS A 252 -0.63 -2.36 -3.10
C HIS A 252 -0.85 -0.84 -3.01
N GLN A 253 0.19 -0.04 -3.24
CA GLN A 253 0.14 1.43 -3.09
C GLN A 253 0.88 2.16 -4.22
N GLY A 254 1.02 1.53 -5.38
CA GLY A 254 1.62 2.15 -6.56
C GLY A 254 3.15 2.25 -6.56
N GLY A 255 3.82 1.69 -5.55
CA GLY A 255 5.28 1.75 -5.41
C GLY A 255 6.07 1.20 -6.60
N PRO A 256 7.30 1.68 -6.84
CA PRO A 256 8.09 1.37 -8.03
C PRO A 256 8.67 -0.05 -7.93
N VAL A 257 7.81 -1.05 -8.09
CA VAL A 257 8.16 -2.46 -7.88
C VAL A 257 9.35 -2.91 -8.73
N ALA A 258 9.57 -2.33 -9.91
CA ALA A 258 10.68 -2.67 -10.77
C ALA A 258 12.04 -2.12 -10.29
N THR A 259 12.09 -1.21 -9.30
CA THR A 259 13.35 -0.85 -8.63
C THR A 259 13.69 -1.80 -7.48
N GLY A 260 12.75 -2.66 -7.09
CA GLY A 260 12.85 -3.54 -5.94
C GLY A 260 13.80 -4.73 -6.10
N ALA A 261 14.08 -5.46 -5.02
CA ALA A 261 14.97 -6.62 -5.07
C ALA A 261 14.39 -7.71 -5.99
N LEU A 262 15.24 -8.35 -6.80
CA LEU A 262 14.89 -9.51 -7.60
C LEU A 262 15.73 -10.71 -7.13
N ALA A 263 15.08 -11.67 -6.48
CA ALA A 263 15.73 -12.89 -5.98
C ALA A 263 15.13 -14.10 -6.70
N GLY A 264 15.92 -14.73 -7.58
CA GLY A 264 15.39 -15.73 -8.52
C GLY A 264 14.31 -15.09 -9.41
N GLU A 265 13.10 -15.66 -9.38
CA GLU A 265 11.95 -15.14 -10.12
C GLU A 265 11.03 -14.26 -9.25
N VAL A 266 11.42 -13.95 -8.01
CA VAL A 266 10.60 -13.16 -7.09
C VAL A 266 11.04 -11.70 -7.08
N LEU A 267 10.20 -10.83 -7.65
CA LEU A 267 10.36 -9.38 -7.63
C LEU A 267 9.66 -8.81 -6.39
N THR A 268 10.41 -8.17 -5.50
CA THR A 268 9.91 -7.64 -4.23
C THR A 268 9.83 -6.13 -4.28
N CYS A 269 8.64 -5.57 -4.15
CA CYS A 269 8.42 -4.12 -4.12
C CYS A 269 9.17 -3.49 -2.94
N PRO A 270 9.96 -2.43 -3.17
CA PRO A 270 10.83 -1.86 -2.14
C PRO A 270 10.08 -1.07 -1.06
N TRP A 271 8.81 -0.71 -1.28
CA TRP A 271 8.04 0.08 -0.31
C TRP A 271 7.45 -0.77 0.81
N HIS A 272 6.83 -1.90 0.46
CA HIS A 272 5.99 -2.67 1.38
C HIS A 272 6.25 -4.18 1.32
N GLY A 273 7.29 -4.60 0.60
CA GLY A 273 7.68 -6.01 0.51
C GLY A 273 6.75 -6.90 -0.29
N TYR A 274 5.75 -6.36 -1.00
CA TYR A 274 4.87 -7.15 -1.87
C TYR A 274 5.68 -7.87 -2.93
N GLN A 275 5.50 -9.19 -3.00
CA GLN A 275 6.28 -10.06 -3.86
C GLN A 275 5.48 -10.45 -5.10
N TYR A 276 6.15 -10.51 -6.23
CA TYR A 276 5.55 -10.85 -7.52
C TYR A 276 6.41 -11.90 -8.22
N ASP A 277 5.76 -12.83 -8.90
CA ASP A 277 6.42 -13.66 -9.90
C ASP A 277 6.84 -12.78 -11.09
N LEU A 278 8.13 -12.75 -11.41
CA LEU A 278 8.68 -11.90 -12.47
C LEU A 278 8.13 -12.29 -13.84
N ARG A 279 7.90 -13.59 -14.09
CA ARG A 279 7.47 -14.05 -15.42
C ARG A 279 6.01 -13.73 -15.64
N SER A 280 5.17 -14.07 -14.68
CA SER A 280 3.72 -14.00 -14.78
C SER A 280 3.14 -12.68 -14.26
N GLY A 281 3.91 -11.86 -13.54
CA GLY A 281 3.43 -10.63 -12.89
C GLY A 281 2.51 -10.85 -11.70
N ARG A 282 2.21 -12.11 -11.32
CA ARG A 282 1.25 -12.43 -10.27
C ARG A 282 1.81 -12.08 -8.90
N CYS A 283 1.01 -11.44 -8.06
CA CYS A 283 1.37 -11.20 -6.68
C CYS A 283 1.39 -12.53 -5.91
N LEU A 284 2.50 -12.80 -5.23
CA LEU A 284 2.70 -14.00 -4.41
C LEU A 284 2.07 -13.84 -3.02
N THR A 285 1.92 -12.59 -2.58
CA THR A 285 1.28 -12.24 -1.31
C THR A 285 -0.25 -12.26 -1.41
N ASP A 286 -0.78 -11.85 -2.57
CA ASP A 286 -2.21 -11.90 -2.90
C ASP A 286 -2.38 -12.60 -4.26
N PRO A 287 -2.75 -13.89 -4.28
CA PRO A 287 -2.85 -14.66 -5.51
C PRO A 287 -3.93 -14.17 -6.49
N HIS A 288 -4.76 -13.20 -6.12
CA HIS A 288 -5.80 -12.58 -6.95
C HIS A 288 -5.36 -11.26 -7.59
N ALA A 289 -4.19 -10.73 -7.24
CA ALA A 289 -3.64 -9.50 -7.82
C ALA A 289 -2.46 -9.79 -8.76
N GLU A 290 -2.30 -8.98 -9.80
CA GLU A 290 -1.15 -9.07 -10.73
C GLU A 290 -0.75 -7.71 -11.29
N LEU A 291 0.52 -7.58 -11.68
CA LEU A 291 1.05 -6.42 -12.40
C LEU A 291 0.67 -6.50 -13.88
N ASP A 292 0.36 -5.35 -14.49
CA ASP A 292 0.17 -5.27 -15.94
C ASP A 292 1.45 -5.75 -16.66
N ARG A 293 1.27 -6.62 -17.66
CA ARG A 293 2.36 -7.17 -18.47
C ARG A 293 2.32 -6.60 -19.87
N TYR A 294 3.50 -6.41 -20.45
CA TYR A 294 3.65 -5.91 -21.81
C TYR A 294 4.46 -6.90 -22.65
N ALA A 295 4.02 -7.13 -23.89
CA ALA A 295 4.72 -8.06 -24.77
C ALA A 295 6.06 -7.46 -25.19
N VAL A 296 7.14 -8.23 -25.04
CA VAL A 296 8.50 -7.83 -25.44
C VAL A 296 8.88 -8.56 -26.72
N THR A 297 9.35 -7.82 -27.73
CA THR A 297 9.92 -8.38 -28.95
C THR A 297 11.34 -7.87 -29.11
N VAL A 298 12.29 -8.76 -29.36
CA VAL A 298 13.66 -8.38 -29.73
C VAL A 298 13.81 -8.57 -31.24
N ALA A 299 14.17 -7.51 -31.96
CA ALA A 299 14.45 -7.58 -33.39
C ALA A 299 15.82 -6.98 -33.67
N GLY A 300 16.77 -7.82 -34.08
CA GLY A 300 18.16 -7.43 -34.20
C GLY A 300 18.76 -7.09 -32.83
N ASP A 301 19.27 -5.88 -32.68
CA ASP A 301 19.85 -5.36 -31.44
C ASP A 301 18.87 -4.52 -30.61
N THR A 302 17.62 -4.38 -31.05
CA THR A 302 16.64 -3.48 -30.44
C THR A 302 15.54 -4.26 -29.71
N VAL A 303 15.27 -3.85 -28.46
CA VAL A 303 14.20 -4.36 -27.61
C VAL A 303 12.98 -3.46 -27.77
N PHE A 304 11.84 -4.07 -28.06
CA PHE A 304 10.57 -3.40 -28.23
C PHE A 304 9.54 -3.88 -27.22
N VAL A 305 8.69 -2.97 -26.75
CA VAL A 305 7.55 -3.27 -25.88
C VAL A 305 6.27 -2.83 -26.58
N ASP A 306 5.27 -3.71 -26.60
CA ASP A 306 3.94 -3.40 -27.14
C ASP A 306 3.09 -2.75 -26.05
N VAL A 307 2.79 -1.46 -26.21
CA VAL A 307 2.00 -0.64 -25.27
C VAL A 307 0.67 -0.18 -25.89
N PRO A 308 -0.38 0.11 -25.10
CA PRO A 308 -1.67 0.56 -25.64
C PRO A 308 -1.62 1.96 -26.31
N GLN A 309 -2.30 2.17 -27.45
CA GLN A 309 -2.38 3.48 -28.15
C GLN A 309 -3.38 4.47 -27.49
N GLY A 310 -2.94 5.71 -27.17
CA GLY A 310 -3.75 6.90 -26.82
C GLY A 310 -3.26 7.74 -25.60
N GLY A 311 -2.67 8.94 -25.83
CA GLY A 311 -1.92 9.82 -24.87
C GLY A 311 -2.71 10.97 -24.17
N PRO A 312 -2.14 12.16 -23.76
CA PRO A 312 -0.78 12.74 -23.96
C PRO A 312 0.04 13.08 -22.68
N ALA A 313 1.26 13.58 -22.92
CA ALA A 313 2.37 13.89 -22.02
C ALA A 313 2.21 15.11 -21.08
N ALA A 314 2.84 15.04 -19.91
CA ALA A 314 3.38 16.19 -19.19
C ALA A 314 4.86 15.94 -18.87
N ALA A 315 5.73 16.73 -19.48
CA ALA A 315 7.17 16.69 -19.26
C ALA A 315 7.50 17.24 -17.86
N VAL A 316 8.21 16.45 -17.06
CA VAL A 316 9.04 16.96 -15.97
C VAL A 316 10.48 16.75 -16.39
N GLN A 317 11.22 17.86 -16.48
CA GLN A 317 12.63 17.88 -16.85
C GLN A 317 13.44 17.14 -15.78
N THR A 318 14.05 16.03 -16.18
CA THR A 318 15.07 15.34 -15.39
C THR A 318 16.39 16.10 -15.49
N GLN A 319 16.86 16.67 -14.38
CA GLN A 319 18.30 16.90 -14.22
C GLN A 319 18.92 15.58 -13.73
N GLY A 320 19.87 15.08 -14.52
CA GLY A 320 20.47 13.76 -14.34
C GLY A 320 21.52 13.68 -13.24
N GLY A 321 21.61 12.49 -12.64
CA GLY A 321 22.73 11.99 -11.84
C GLY A 321 22.82 10.47 -12.02
N PRO A 322 24.02 9.87 -12.09
CA PRO A 322 24.25 8.63 -12.80
C PRO A 322 23.79 7.37 -12.05
N ALA A 323 23.38 6.38 -12.85
CA ALA A 323 23.06 5.03 -12.42
C ALA A 323 24.30 4.30 -11.87
N ALA A 324 24.20 3.78 -10.65
CA ALA A 324 25.15 2.82 -10.11
C ALA A 324 24.53 1.41 -10.16
N ALA A 325 25.20 0.51 -10.86
CA ALA A 325 24.89 -0.91 -10.89
C ALA A 325 25.18 -1.54 -9.52
N VAL A 326 24.19 -2.19 -8.91
CA VAL A 326 24.37 -2.99 -7.70
C VAL A 326 24.26 -4.47 -8.08
N GLN A 327 25.36 -5.20 -7.88
CA GLN A 327 25.43 -6.65 -8.05
C GLN A 327 24.95 -7.33 -6.76
N ALA A 328 24.05 -8.31 -6.89
CA ALA A 328 23.54 -9.12 -5.79
C ALA A 328 24.38 -10.39 -5.60
N GLN A 329 24.68 -10.76 -4.35
CA GLN A 329 25.18 -12.09 -3.99
C GLN A 329 24.47 -12.63 -2.74
N GLY A 330 24.01 -13.89 -2.84
CA GLY A 330 23.68 -14.85 -1.77
C GLY A 330 22.43 -14.52 -0.95
N GLY A 331 21.39 -15.36 -0.78
CA GLY A 331 21.30 -16.82 -0.69
C GLY A 331 20.43 -17.12 0.55
N PRO A 332 19.49 -18.09 0.54
CA PRO A 332 18.46 -18.21 1.58
C PRO A 332 19.01 -18.93 2.82
N VAL A 333 18.56 -18.56 4.02
CA VAL A 333 18.87 -19.32 5.24
C VAL A 333 17.57 -19.77 5.93
N ALA A 334 17.51 -21.08 6.12
CA ALA A 334 16.46 -21.83 6.78
C ALA A 334 16.45 -21.62 8.30
N VAL A 335 15.28 -21.83 8.89
CA VAL A 335 15.03 -21.86 10.32
C VAL A 335 15.64 -23.13 10.92
N ALA A 336 16.56 -23.00 11.87
CA ALA A 336 17.04 -24.12 12.69
C ALA A 336 17.13 -23.71 14.16
N GLN A 337 16.48 -24.49 15.02
CA GLN A 337 16.59 -24.43 16.48
C GLN A 337 17.83 -25.19 16.96
N ALA A 338 18.58 -24.66 17.93
CA ALA A 338 19.27 -25.45 18.95
C ALA A 338 19.67 -24.57 20.16
N GLN A 339 19.46 -25.10 21.36
CA GLN A 339 19.64 -24.48 22.66
C GLN A 339 21.09 -24.59 23.19
N ALA A 340 21.52 -23.59 23.96
CA ALA A 340 22.38 -23.74 25.14
C ALA A 340 21.98 -22.69 26.19
N ALA A 341 21.84 -23.07 27.46
CA ALA A 341 21.33 -22.19 28.52
C ALA A 341 22.33 -21.05 28.88
N PRO A 342 21.91 -19.78 28.95
CA PRO A 342 22.83 -18.66 29.12
C PRO A 342 23.00 -18.24 30.59
N ALA A 343 24.20 -17.73 30.91
CA ALA A 343 24.37 -16.76 31.99
C ALA A 343 23.38 -15.60 31.80
N THR A 344 22.73 -15.17 32.88
CA THR A 344 21.76 -14.06 32.84
C THR A 344 22.48 -12.76 32.43
N LEU A 345 22.19 -12.27 31.23
CA LEU A 345 22.67 -10.98 30.72
C LEU A 345 21.99 -9.84 31.48
N GLN A 346 22.71 -8.74 31.70
CA GLN A 346 22.12 -7.49 32.16
C GLN A 346 21.31 -6.82 31.05
N ALA A 347 20.44 -5.85 31.38
CA ALA A 347 19.55 -5.22 30.40
C ALA A 347 20.30 -4.52 29.24
N ASN A 348 21.53 -4.05 29.48
CA ASN A 348 22.41 -3.43 28.49
C ASN A 348 23.41 -4.40 27.84
N GLU A 349 23.25 -5.70 28.06
CA GLU A 349 24.14 -6.73 27.54
C GLU A 349 23.42 -7.60 26.49
N PHE A 350 24.17 -8.02 25.48
CA PHE A 350 23.72 -8.95 24.45
C PHE A 350 24.85 -9.94 24.13
N ARG A 351 24.50 -11.11 23.58
CA ARG A 351 25.49 -12.05 23.05
C ARG A 351 25.85 -11.66 21.63
N ALA A 352 27.14 -11.57 21.33
CA ALA A 352 27.61 -11.27 19.98
C ALA A 352 27.20 -12.35 18.98
N ALA A 353 27.18 -13.62 19.42
CA ALA A 353 26.70 -14.74 18.60
C ALA A 353 25.20 -14.66 18.22
N ASP A 354 24.38 -13.96 19.00
CA ASP A 354 22.94 -13.86 18.78
C ASP A 354 22.56 -12.71 17.82
N LEU A 355 23.54 -11.91 17.40
CA LEU A 355 23.34 -10.77 16.51
C LEU A 355 24.34 -10.84 15.34
N ALA A 356 23.96 -11.52 14.26
CA ALA A 356 24.80 -11.68 13.08
C ALA A 356 25.00 -10.35 12.30
N ALA A 357 26.02 -10.29 11.44
CA ALA A 357 26.26 -9.11 10.61
C ALA A 357 25.04 -8.74 9.75
N GLY A 358 24.74 -7.44 9.69
CA GLY A 358 23.54 -6.89 9.05
C GLY A 358 22.27 -6.94 9.91
N GLN A 359 22.31 -7.56 11.09
CA GLN A 359 21.16 -7.61 12.00
C GLN A 359 21.18 -6.47 13.02
N MET A 360 20.02 -6.25 13.63
CA MET A 360 19.80 -5.28 14.68
C MET A 360 18.97 -5.86 15.83
N LEU A 361 19.25 -5.40 17.06
CA LEU A 361 18.65 -5.89 18.28
C LEU A 361 18.16 -4.72 19.14
N PRO A 362 16.85 -4.59 19.38
CA PRO A 362 16.33 -3.62 20.32
C PRO A 362 16.61 -4.06 21.76
N LEU A 363 17.06 -3.13 22.60
CA LEU A 363 17.26 -3.28 24.03
C LEU A 363 16.48 -2.20 24.78
N THR A 364 15.98 -2.53 25.97
CA THR A 364 15.40 -1.56 26.90
C THR A 364 16.29 -1.48 28.14
N VAL A 365 16.90 -0.32 28.37
CA VAL A 365 17.81 -0.10 29.50
C VAL A 365 17.41 1.15 30.27
N ASP A 366 17.14 1.02 31.56
CA ASP A 366 16.67 2.13 32.42
C ASP A 366 15.50 2.92 31.80
N GLY A 367 14.58 2.23 31.10
CA GLY A 367 13.43 2.82 30.42
C GLY A 367 13.72 3.49 29.07
N ARG A 368 14.95 3.41 28.55
CA ARG A 368 15.34 3.92 27.23
C ARG A 368 15.32 2.80 26.19
N SER A 369 14.75 3.06 25.02
CA SER A 369 14.76 2.16 23.86
C SER A 369 16.00 2.41 23.01
N ILE A 370 16.89 1.42 22.95
CA ILE A 370 18.16 1.47 22.23
C ILE A 370 18.15 0.39 21.16
N LEU A 371 18.72 0.68 19.99
CA LEU A 371 18.90 -0.29 18.93
C LEU A 371 20.39 -0.55 18.73
N VAL A 372 20.78 -1.81 18.87
CA VAL A 372 22.14 -2.30 18.59
C VAL A 372 22.18 -2.81 17.16
N TYR A 373 23.24 -2.50 16.42
CA TYR A 373 23.48 -2.92 15.05
C TYR A 373 24.77 -3.72 14.97
N ASN A 374 24.81 -4.78 14.16
CA ASN A 374 26.07 -5.41 13.76
C ASN A 374 26.39 -5.02 12.32
N VAL A 375 27.40 -4.18 12.12
CA VAL A 375 27.89 -3.79 10.79
C VAL A 375 29.24 -4.47 10.55
N ASP A 376 29.25 -5.48 9.68
CA ASP A 376 30.45 -6.24 9.30
C ASP A 376 31.26 -6.77 10.51
N GLY A 377 30.58 -7.20 11.57
CA GLY A 377 31.20 -7.72 12.80
C GLY A 377 31.51 -6.65 13.85
N THR A 378 31.27 -5.37 13.57
CA THR A 378 31.43 -4.28 14.53
C THR A 378 30.06 -3.82 15.05
N PHE A 379 29.94 -3.72 16.38
CA PHE A 379 28.68 -3.36 17.02
C PHE A 379 28.56 -1.86 17.28
N TYR A 380 27.41 -1.28 16.91
CA TYR A 380 27.05 0.11 17.15
C TYR A 380 25.71 0.17 17.87
N ALA A 381 25.41 1.28 18.56
CA ALA A 381 24.12 1.46 19.19
C ALA A 381 23.63 2.90 19.08
N THR A 382 22.34 3.09 18.83
CA THR A 382 21.67 4.39 18.81
C THR A 382 20.38 4.36 19.62
N ASP A 383 19.75 5.52 19.82
CA ASP A 383 18.31 5.53 20.14
C ASP A 383 17.55 4.73 19.07
N GLU A 384 16.57 3.94 19.50
CA GLU A 384 15.73 3.11 18.62
C GLU A 384 14.68 3.95 17.89
N THR A 385 14.40 5.15 18.38
CA THR A 385 13.32 6.00 17.89
C THR A 385 13.85 7.05 16.92
N CYS A 386 13.28 7.09 15.72
CA CYS A 386 13.63 8.04 14.67
C CYS A 386 13.29 9.47 15.08
N THR A 387 14.25 10.40 14.92
CA THR A 387 14.10 11.82 15.26
C THR A 387 13.10 12.59 14.39
N HIS A 388 12.64 12.05 13.26
CA HIS A 388 11.64 12.71 12.40
C HIS A 388 10.23 12.70 13.04
N ALA A 389 9.67 11.51 13.23
CA ALA A 389 8.29 11.33 13.66
C ALA A 389 8.15 10.15 14.63
N GLN A 390 9.19 9.94 15.44
CA GLN A 390 9.23 8.95 16.52
C GLN A 390 8.97 7.50 16.07
N GLY A 391 9.34 7.17 14.83
CA GLY A 391 9.19 5.83 14.28
C GLY A 391 10.22 4.84 14.81
N PRO A 392 9.86 3.58 15.06
CA PRO A 392 10.81 2.56 15.49
C PRO A 392 11.79 2.24 14.35
N LEU A 393 13.08 2.41 14.59
CA LEU A 393 14.15 2.02 13.66
C LEU A 393 14.40 0.52 13.68
N SER A 394 13.90 -0.19 14.69
CA SER A 394 14.01 -1.65 14.84
C SER A 394 13.17 -2.43 13.83
N ILE A 395 12.26 -1.76 13.13
CA ILE A 395 11.59 -2.30 11.94
C ILE A 395 12.23 -1.78 10.65
N GLY A 396 13.23 -0.91 10.75
CA GLY A 396 14.02 -0.28 9.69
C GLY A 396 14.75 -1.25 8.76
N HIS A 397 15.41 -0.70 7.74
CA HIS A 397 16.40 -1.44 6.95
C HIS A 397 17.80 -0.92 7.19
N LEU A 398 18.70 -1.79 7.67
CA LEU A 398 20.13 -1.50 7.81
C LEU A 398 20.85 -1.92 6.52
N ASP A 399 21.41 -0.94 5.80
CA ASP A 399 22.28 -1.16 4.64
C ASP A 399 23.68 -0.61 4.95
N GLY A 400 24.63 -1.52 5.15
CA GLY A 400 25.97 -1.18 5.66
C GLY A 400 25.87 -0.39 6.97
N LYS A 401 26.26 0.89 6.94
CA LYS A 401 26.23 1.79 8.10
C LYS A 401 24.96 2.63 8.19
N VAL A 402 24.03 2.51 7.25
CA VAL A 402 22.87 3.40 7.14
C VAL A 402 21.61 2.65 7.57
N ILE A 403 20.98 3.12 8.66
CA ILE A 403 19.64 2.66 9.06
C ILE A 403 18.59 3.57 8.44
N THR A 404 17.66 2.97 7.70
CA THR A 404 16.52 3.68 7.11
C THR A 404 15.27 3.40 7.93
N CYS A 405 14.65 4.46 8.45
CA CYS A 405 13.36 4.40 9.13
C CYS A 405 12.27 3.96 8.12
N LEU A 406 11.62 2.81 8.36
CA LEU A 406 10.60 2.29 7.44
C LEU A 406 9.30 3.10 7.41
N LEU A 407 9.05 3.98 8.39
CA LEU A 407 7.80 4.75 8.39
C LEU A 407 7.81 5.89 7.37
N HIS A 408 8.89 6.67 7.35
CA HIS A 408 8.95 7.93 6.57
C HIS A 408 10.26 8.09 5.80
N GLY A 409 11.14 7.09 5.83
CA GLY A 409 12.35 7.02 5.02
C GLY A 409 13.55 7.81 5.52
N SER A 410 13.54 8.38 6.73
CA SER A 410 14.73 9.07 7.26
C SER A 410 15.89 8.10 7.44
N CYS A 411 17.07 8.48 6.99
CA CYS A 411 18.26 7.65 7.04
C CYS A 411 19.26 8.22 8.04
N PHE A 412 19.93 7.36 8.79
CA PHE A 412 20.97 7.75 9.74
C PHE A 412 22.20 6.87 9.60
N ASP A 413 23.39 7.46 9.71
CA ASP A 413 24.62 6.70 9.86
C ASP A 413 24.69 6.17 11.30
N VAL A 414 24.62 4.85 11.50
CA VAL A 414 24.56 4.22 12.84
C VAL A 414 25.86 4.37 13.64
N THR A 415 26.96 4.76 12.99
CA THR A 415 28.26 4.93 13.64
C THR A 415 28.44 6.32 14.25
N THR A 416 27.69 7.31 13.74
CA THR A 416 27.79 8.72 14.16
C THR A 416 26.46 9.32 14.61
N GLY A 417 25.34 8.69 14.28
CA GLY A 417 23.98 9.19 14.45
C GLY A 417 23.56 10.23 13.41
N ALA A 418 24.46 10.66 12.50
CA ALA A 418 24.19 11.74 11.57
C ALA A 418 23.03 11.42 10.61
N VAL A 419 22.19 12.41 10.32
CA VAL A 419 21.17 12.30 9.27
C VAL A 419 21.85 12.20 7.91
N VAL A 420 21.58 11.11 7.20
CA VAL A 420 22.09 10.86 5.84
C VAL A 420 21.04 11.23 4.80
N CYS A 421 19.75 11.07 5.13
CA CYS A 421 18.65 11.46 4.26
C CYS A 421 17.46 11.99 5.08
N ALA A 422 16.80 13.03 4.56
CA ALA A 422 15.57 13.60 5.08
C ALA A 422 14.42 12.54 5.08
N PRO A 423 13.32 12.70 5.83
CA PRO A 423 12.80 13.94 6.45
C PRO A 423 13.35 14.34 7.82
N ALA A 424 14.11 13.49 8.52
CA ALA A 424 14.74 13.89 9.79
C ALA A 424 15.69 15.07 9.59
N THR A 425 15.76 15.96 10.59
CA THR A 425 16.70 17.09 10.61
C THR A 425 17.65 17.05 11.79
N GLU A 426 17.42 16.17 12.75
CA GLU A 426 18.23 15.99 13.96
C GLU A 426 18.91 14.62 13.98
N PRO A 427 20.18 14.51 14.40
CA PRO A 427 20.88 13.23 14.47
C PRO A 427 20.35 12.33 15.59
N LEU A 428 20.51 11.01 15.43
CA LEU A 428 20.30 10.05 16.52
C LEU A 428 21.38 10.20 17.59
N LYS A 429 21.00 9.96 18.84
CA LYS A 429 21.99 9.76 19.91
C LYS A 429 22.65 8.39 19.74
N THR A 430 23.99 8.36 19.81
CA THR A 430 24.78 7.13 19.77
C THR A 430 25.26 6.71 21.15
N TYR A 431 25.42 5.41 21.38
CA TYR A 431 25.94 4.82 22.60
C TYR A 431 27.16 3.94 22.30
N PRO A 432 28.28 4.07 23.04
CA PRO A 432 29.42 3.19 22.87
C PRO A 432 29.06 1.73 23.19
N VAL A 433 29.57 0.79 22.40
CA VAL A 433 29.45 -0.65 22.65
C VAL A 433 30.83 -1.21 22.94
N THR A 434 30.96 -1.98 24.02
CA THR A 434 32.19 -2.72 24.37
C THR A 434 31.94 -4.22 24.28
N LEU A 435 32.98 -4.99 23.96
CA LEU A 435 32.88 -6.45 23.82
C LEU A 435 33.87 -7.12 24.77
N ASP A 436 33.39 -8.03 25.63
CA ASP A 436 34.20 -8.88 26.51
C ASP A 436 33.87 -10.35 26.23
N GLY A 437 34.73 -11.02 25.46
CA GLY A 437 34.44 -12.34 24.93
C GLY A 437 33.23 -12.33 24.00
N ASP A 438 32.19 -13.10 24.35
CA ASP A 438 30.92 -13.18 23.62
C ASP A 438 29.87 -12.16 24.12
N ILE A 439 30.15 -11.38 25.17
CA ILE A 439 29.18 -10.45 25.75
C ILE A 439 29.48 -9.02 25.27
N GLY A 440 28.57 -8.48 24.47
CA GLY A 440 28.53 -7.06 24.10
C GLY A 440 27.78 -6.26 25.16
N ARG A 441 28.28 -5.07 25.52
CA ARG A 441 27.67 -4.17 26.51
C ARG A 441 27.53 -2.75 25.96
N VAL A 442 26.31 -2.22 26.00
CA VAL A 442 26.00 -0.83 25.66
C VAL A 442 26.28 0.08 26.86
N MET A 443 27.10 1.11 26.65
CA MET A 443 27.50 2.07 27.67
C MET A 443 26.53 3.25 27.67
N ILE A 444 25.70 3.34 28.70
CA ILE A 444 24.74 4.41 28.87
C ILE A 444 25.24 5.32 29.98
N ALA A 445 25.59 6.56 29.61
CA ALA A 445 25.96 7.61 30.56
C ALA A 445 24.71 8.29 31.15
#